data_AF-A0A354TJD3-F1
#
_entry.id   AF-A0A354TJD3-F1
#
_cell.length_a   1.000
_cell.length_b   1.000
_cell.length_c   1.000
_cell.angle_alpha   90.00
_cell.angle_beta   90.00
_cell.angle_gamma   90.00
#
_symmetry.space_group_name_H-M   'P 1'
#
loop_
_entity.id
_entity.type
_entity.pdbx_description
1 polymer ?
#
loop_
_entity_poly.entity_id
_entity_poly.type
_entity_poly.pdbx_seq_one_letter_code
_entity_poly.pdbx_strand_id
1 'polypeptide(L)'
;MLGTAITLDADFFIDPDDQTLREKLEANFGENHAFHNATGHYGDFVDLRLSESFPEGWRERLVPVPGFQNVFALEPVDMAVTKVAATARSRLWRRLGKGGVERGMKDINTIVALLKGGRMCLDTLKQRLDGMDYEPSLIVECSQVMSEIKALV
;
A
#
# COMPACT_ATOMS: atom_id res chain seq x y z
N MET A 1 16.37 16.02 1.87
CA MET A 1 14.90 16.08 1.69
C MET A 1 14.55 14.92 0.76
N LEU A 2 13.97 13.83 1.29
CA LEU A 2 13.49 12.73 0.46
C LEU A 2 12.24 13.23 -0.26
N GLY A 3 12.37 13.53 -1.55
CA GLY A 3 11.28 14.04 -2.38
C GLY A 3 10.26 12.94 -2.66
N THR A 4 9.30 12.76 -1.74
CA THR A 4 8.05 12.10 -2.09
C THR A 4 7.24 13.11 -2.91
N ALA A 5 6.91 12.77 -4.15
CA ALA A 5 5.87 13.51 -4.88
C ALA A 5 4.65 13.62 -3.95
N ILE A 6 4.20 14.84 -3.67
CA ILE A 6 2.99 15.07 -2.88
C ILE A 6 1.84 14.82 -3.84
N THR A 7 1.41 13.57 -3.92
CA THR A 7 0.12 13.21 -4.49
C THR A 7 -0.92 13.44 -3.38
N LEU A 8 -2.03 14.09 -3.71
CA LEU A 8 -3.14 14.32 -2.78
C LEU A 8 -4.23 13.28 -3.05
N ASP A 9 -3.79 12.03 -3.14
CA ASP A 9 -4.61 10.87 -3.45
C ASP A 9 -4.92 10.03 -2.21
N ALA A 10 -6.00 9.26 -2.28
CA ALA A 10 -6.30 8.21 -1.33
C ALA A 10 -6.86 6.98 -2.06
N ASP A 11 -6.32 5.81 -1.73
CA ASP A 11 -6.84 4.53 -2.20
C ASP A 11 -8.06 4.14 -1.35
N PHE A 12 -9.19 3.87 -1.99
CA PHE A 12 -10.45 3.51 -1.33
C PHE A 12 -10.90 2.11 -1.71
N PHE A 13 -11.10 1.27 -0.69
CA PHE A 13 -11.92 0.07 -0.82
C PHE A 13 -13.35 0.39 -0.42
N ILE A 14 -14.31 -0.13 -1.19
CA ILE A 14 -15.72 -0.16 -0.78
C ILE A 14 -16.00 -1.54 -0.17
N ASP A 15 -16.65 -1.56 0.99
CA ASP A 15 -17.04 -2.79 1.67
C ASP A 15 -18.54 -2.72 2.05
N PRO A 16 -19.41 -3.61 1.50
CA PRO A 16 -19.10 -4.65 0.52
C PRO A 16 -18.68 -4.08 -0.84
N ASP A 17 -17.85 -4.81 -1.59
CA ASP A 17 -17.42 -4.39 -2.93
C ASP A 17 -18.62 -4.26 -3.88
N ASP A 18 -18.69 -3.13 -4.57
CA ASP A 18 -19.70 -2.85 -5.59
C ASP A 18 -19.02 -2.12 -6.75
N GLN A 19 -18.82 -2.84 -7.85
CA GLN A 19 -18.18 -2.30 -9.05
C GLN A 19 -18.95 -1.10 -9.62
N THR A 20 -20.29 -1.15 -9.63
CA THR A 20 -21.11 -0.05 -10.17
C THR A 20 -20.94 1.21 -9.33
N LEU A 21 -20.84 1.06 -8.00
CA LEU A 21 -20.57 2.18 -7.12
C LEU A 21 -19.13 2.71 -7.30
N ARG A 22 -18.12 1.83 -7.40
CA ARG A 22 -16.74 2.23 -7.68
C ARG A 22 -16.62 3.04 -8.96
N GLU A 23 -17.21 2.57 -10.06
CA GLU A 23 -17.21 3.28 -11.35
C GLU A 23 -17.86 4.67 -11.25
N LYS A 24 -18.96 4.79 -10.48
CA LYS A 24 -19.60 6.09 -10.23
C LYS A 24 -18.72 7.03 -9.40
N LEU A 25 -18.06 6.50 -8.37
CA LEU A 25 -17.16 7.30 -7.54
C LEU A 25 -15.93 7.75 -8.35
N GLU A 26 -15.33 6.84 -9.12
CA GLU A 26 -14.20 7.14 -10.01
C GLU A 26 -14.56 8.26 -11.00
N ALA A 27 -15.72 8.17 -11.67
CA ALA A 27 -16.15 9.18 -12.63
C ALA A 27 -16.37 10.59 -12.04
N ASN A 28 -16.52 10.71 -10.72
CA ASN A 28 -16.77 11.99 -10.04
C ASN A 28 -15.57 12.49 -9.23
N PHE A 29 -14.82 11.58 -8.61
CA PHE A 29 -13.77 11.86 -7.62
C PHE A 29 -12.41 11.26 -8.01
N GLY A 30 -12.32 10.55 -9.12
CA GLY A 30 -11.09 9.97 -9.65
C GLY A 30 -10.15 10.99 -10.28
N GLU A 31 -9.01 10.50 -10.74
CA GLU A 31 -7.98 11.34 -11.36
C GLU A 31 -8.53 12.00 -12.65
N ASN A 32 -8.11 13.24 -12.90
CA ASN A 32 -8.48 14.05 -14.07
C ASN A 32 -9.97 14.41 -14.20
N HIS A 33 -10.79 14.13 -13.19
CA HIS A 33 -12.20 14.55 -13.13
C HIS A 33 -12.39 15.96 -12.53
N ALA A 34 -13.61 16.48 -12.59
CA ALA A 34 -13.93 17.85 -12.19
C ALA A 34 -13.50 18.18 -10.75
N PHE A 35 -13.66 17.23 -9.82
CA PHE A 35 -13.21 17.39 -8.44
C PHE A 35 -11.68 17.48 -8.33
N HIS A 36 -10.95 16.61 -9.03
CA HIS A 36 -9.48 16.65 -9.08
C HIS A 36 -8.98 17.98 -9.66
N ASN A 37 -9.52 18.40 -10.80
CA ASN A 37 -9.11 19.64 -11.46
C ASN A 37 -9.39 20.89 -10.59
N ALA A 38 -10.42 20.84 -9.74
CA ALA A 38 -10.78 21.95 -8.87
C ALA A 38 -9.98 21.98 -7.56
N THR A 39 -9.58 20.83 -7.02
CA THR A 39 -9.04 20.73 -5.64
C THR A 39 -7.62 20.17 -5.58
N GLY A 40 -7.14 19.56 -6.65
CA GLY A 40 -5.90 18.76 -6.67
C GLY A 40 -6.00 17.42 -5.93
N HIS A 41 -7.13 17.09 -5.29
CA HIS A 41 -7.35 15.83 -4.59
C HIS A 41 -8.15 14.85 -5.42
N TYR A 42 -7.86 13.55 -5.31
CA TYR A 42 -8.64 12.51 -5.96
C TYR A 42 -8.61 11.20 -5.17
N GLY A 43 -9.60 10.33 -5.41
CA GLY A 43 -9.63 8.97 -4.87
C GLY A 43 -9.30 7.96 -5.95
N ASP A 44 -8.54 6.92 -5.62
CA ASP A 44 -8.40 5.71 -6.45
C ASP A 44 -9.34 4.63 -5.87
N PHE A 45 -10.43 4.33 -6.58
CA PHE A 45 -11.45 3.39 -6.10
C PHE A 45 -11.11 1.96 -6.49
N VAL A 46 -10.27 1.34 -5.65
CA VAL A 46 -9.65 0.05 -5.89
C VAL A 46 -10.59 -1.14 -5.64
N ASP A 47 -10.34 -2.20 -6.40
CA ASP A 47 -11.06 -3.46 -6.28
C ASP A 47 -10.70 -4.19 -4.99
N LEU A 48 -11.69 -4.57 -4.17
CA LEU A 48 -11.47 -5.24 -2.90
C LEU A 48 -10.71 -6.57 -3.02
N ARG A 49 -10.67 -7.20 -4.20
CA ARG A 49 -9.81 -8.38 -4.45
C ARG A 49 -8.33 -8.08 -4.26
N LEU A 50 -7.87 -6.84 -4.39
CA LEU A 50 -6.48 -6.48 -4.07
C LEU A 50 -6.13 -6.72 -2.59
N SER A 51 -7.14 -6.80 -1.71
CA SER A 51 -6.94 -7.16 -0.30
C SER A 51 -6.51 -8.61 -0.09
N GLU A 52 -6.55 -9.47 -1.11
CA GLU A 52 -5.93 -10.81 -1.07
C GLU A 52 -4.42 -10.75 -0.84
N SER A 53 -3.80 -9.60 -1.09
CA SER A 53 -2.37 -9.35 -0.81
C SER A 53 -2.08 -8.85 0.61
N PHE A 54 -3.11 -8.69 1.45
CA PHE A 54 -2.98 -8.19 2.82
C PHE A 54 -2.74 -9.36 3.80
N PRO A 55 -2.09 -9.11 4.95
CA PRO A 55 -1.91 -10.14 5.95
C PRO A 55 -3.24 -10.67 6.50
N GLU A 56 -3.24 -11.92 6.94
CA GLU A 56 -4.40 -12.53 7.58
C GLU A 56 -4.89 -11.67 8.76
N GLY A 57 -6.20 -11.55 8.91
CA GLY A 57 -6.83 -10.80 9.98
C GLY A 57 -6.73 -9.26 9.85
N TRP A 58 -6.43 -8.74 8.65
CA TRP A 58 -6.30 -7.29 8.44
C TRP A 58 -7.60 -6.52 8.73
N ARG A 59 -8.76 -7.14 8.51
CA ARG A 59 -10.07 -6.52 8.76
C ARG A 59 -10.28 -6.20 10.23
N GLU A 60 -9.83 -7.10 11.11
CA GLU A 60 -9.89 -6.97 12.56
C GLU A 60 -8.94 -5.89 13.10
N ARG A 61 -7.95 -5.48 12.30
CA ARG A 61 -6.96 -4.47 12.64
C ARG A 61 -7.23 -3.10 12.02
N LEU A 62 -8.33 -2.94 11.30
CA LEU A 62 -8.73 -1.66 10.71
C LEU A 62 -8.80 -0.54 11.76
N VAL A 63 -8.23 0.61 11.40
CA VAL A 63 -8.12 1.77 12.30
C VAL A 63 -9.24 2.77 11.95
N PRO A 64 -10.16 3.10 12.86
CA PRO A 64 -11.23 4.04 12.57
C PRO A 64 -10.68 5.44 12.29
N VAL A 65 -11.22 6.11 11.26
CA VAL A 65 -10.83 7.48 10.93
C VAL A 65 -11.64 8.47 11.79
N PRO A 66 -10.98 9.30 12.62
CA PRO A 66 -11.69 10.22 13.52
C PRO A 66 -12.62 11.17 12.75
N GLY A 67 -13.86 11.30 13.23
CA GLY A 67 -14.87 12.20 12.65
C GLY A 67 -15.70 11.59 11.51
N PHE A 68 -15.40 10.36 11.08
CA PHE A 68 -16.17 9.65 10.05
C PHE A 68 -16.79 8.37 10.61
N GLN A 69 -18.03 8.10 10.23
CA GLN A 69 -18.69 6.83 10.54
C GLN A 69 -18.40 5.82 9.43
N ASN A 70 -18.07 4.59 9.81
CA ASN A 70 -17.80 3.48 8.88
C ASN A 70 -16.66 3.74 7.89
N VAL A 71 -15.72 4.63 8.24
CA VAL A 71 -14.48 4.85 7.46
C VAL A 71 -13.31 4.38 8.29
N PHE A 72 -12.51 3.49 7.70
CA PHE A 72 -11.36 2.88 8.35
C PHE A 72 -10.14 2.99 7.45
N ALA A 73 -8.98 3.20 8.07
CA ALA A 73 -7.68 3.10 7.44
C ALA A 73 -7.09 1.72 7.66
N LEU A 74 -6.33 1.24 6.66
CA LEU A 74 -5.50 0.05 6.83
C LEU A 74 -4.45 0.29 7.92
N GLU A 75 -4.22 -0.71 8.75
CA GLU A 75 -3.19 -0.63 9.78
C GLU A 75 -1.79 -0.45 9.13
N PRO A 76 -0.92 0.45 9.65
CA PRO A 76 0.33 0.79 8.98
C PRO A 76 1.25 -0.39 8.66
N VAL A 77 1.33 -1.41 9.53
CA VAL A 77 2.12 -2.62 9.27
C VAL A 77 1.48 -3.47 8.18
N ASP A 78 0.15 -3.63 8.16
CA ASP A 78 -0.53 -4.37 7.08
C ASP A 78 -0.28 -3.71 5.71
N MET A 79 -0.39 -2.37 5.65
CA MET A 79 -0.02 -1.60 4.45
C MET A 79 1.46 -1.82 4.07
N ALA A 80 2.36 -1.79 5.06
CA ALA A 80 3.79 -1.94 4.82
C ALA A 80 4.15 -3.33 4.29
N VAL A 81 3.54 -4.41 4.78
CA VAL A 81 3.73 -5.77 4.26
C VAL A 81 3.39 -5.83 2.77
N THR A 82 2.22 -5.31 2.38
CA THR A 82 1.80 -5.31 0.97
C THR A 82 2.71 -4.45 0.10
N LYS A 83 3.21 -3.32 0.61
CA LYS A 83 4.19 -2.47 -0.10
C LYS A 83 5.55 -3.14 -0.29
N VAL A 84 6.03 -3.89 0.71
CA VAL A 84 7.25 -4.72 0.58
C VAL A 84 7.04 -5.77 -0.51
N ALA A 85 5.94 -6.51 -0.47
CA ALA A 85 5.63 -7.55 -1.45
C ALA A 85 5.47 -6.98 -2.87
N ALA A 86 4.79 -5.85 -3.03
CA ALA A 86 4.62 -5.19 -4.33
C ALA A 86 5.97 -4.69 -4.89
N THR A 87 6.83 -4.13 -4.04
CA THR A 87 8.19 -3.72 -4.41
C THR A 87 9.04 -4.92 -4.85
N ALA A 88 9.03 -5.98 -4.04
CA ALA A 88 9.74 -7.23 -4.31
C ALA A 88 9.29 -7.86 -5.64
N ARG A 89 7.97 -7.93 -5.86
CA ARG A 89 7.38 -8.48 -7.09
C ARG A 89 7.74 -7.64 -8.33
N SER A 90 7.70 -6.31 -8.25
CA SER A 90 8.14 -5.42 -9.34
C SER A 90 9.61 -5.66 -9.71
N ARG A 91 10.49 -5.81 -8.71
CA ARG A 91 11.91 -6.11 -8.93
C ARG A 91 12.13 -7.50 -9.53
N LEU A 92 11.42 -8.52 -9.04
CA LEU A 92 11.48 -9.88 -9.58
C LEU A 92 11.08 -9.91 -11.05
N TRP A 93 9.95 -9.29 -11.41
CA TRP A 93 9.46 -9.26 -12.78
C TRP A 93 10.41 -8.56 -13.74
N ARG A 94 11.04 -7.47 -13.31
CA ARG A 94 12.08 -6.79 -14.08
C ARG A 94 13.28 -7.70 -14.32
N ARG A 95 13.72 -8.43 -13.29
CA ARG A 95 14.85 -9.36 -13.37
C ARG A 95 14.57 -10.54 -14.31
N LEU A 96 13.30 -10.95 -14.41
CA LEU A 96 12.81 -11.97 -15.34
C LEU A 96 12.52 -11.41 -16.75
N GLY A 97 12.81 -10.14 -17.03
CA GLY A 97 12.58 -9.52 -18.33
C GLY A 97 11.11 -9.30 -18.70
N LYS A 98 10.18 -9.41 -17.74
CA LYS A 98 8.72 -9.28 -17.98
C LYS A 98 8.23 -7.83 -18.07
N GLY A 99 9.13 -6.84 -18.01
CA GLY A 99 8.78 -5.43 -17.89
C GLY A 99 8.16 -5.08 -16.53
N GLY A 100 7.77 -3.81 -16.36
CA GLY A 100 7.07 -3.33 -15.16
C GLY A 100 7.42 -1.88 -14.80
N VAL A 101 6.50 -1.20 -14.12
CA VAL A 101 6.73 0.14 -13.57
C VAL A 101 7.76 0.06 -12.44
N GLU A 102 8.68 1.03 -12.37
CA GLU A 102 9.58 1.17 -11.23
C GLU A 102 8.76 1.45 -9.97
N ARG A 103 8.59 0.40 -9.15
CA ARG A 103 8.06 0.49 -7.79
C ARG A 103 9.20 0.19 -6.83
N GLY A 104 9.23 0.91 -5.71
CA GLY A 104 10.11 0.54 -4.62
C GLY A 104 10.63 1.69 -3.80
N MET A 105 11.21 2.73 -4.41
CA MET A 105 11.84 3.77 -3.58
C MET A 105 10.81 4.62 -2.84
N LYS A 106 9.67 4.96 -3.49
CA LYS A 106 8.54 5.64 -2.81
C LYS A 106 8.04 4.80 -1.62
N ASP A 107 7.79 3.52 -1.85
CA ASP A 107 7.25 2.61 -0.83
C ASP A 107 8.23 2.37 0.32
N ILE A 108 9.51 2.13 0.04
CA ILE A 108 10.58 2.01 1.03
C ILE A 108 10.69 3.29 1.86
N ASN A 109 10.70 4.47 1.20
CA ASN A 109 10.78 5.75 1.90
C ASN A 109 9.57 5.98 2.83
N THR A 110 8.35 5.63 2.39
CA THR A 110 7.15 5.69 3.25
C THR A 110 7.31 4.77 4.46
N ILE A 111 7.74 3.53 4.27
CA ILE A 111 7.97 2.57 5.36
C ILE A 111 9.03 3.08 6.34
N VAL A 112 10.17 3.57 5.84
CA VAL A 112 11.26 4.14 6.66
C VAL A 112 10.77 5.35 7.45
N ALA A 113 9.98 6.23 6.84
CA ALA A 113 9.40 7.39 7.52
C ALA A 113 8.47 6.98 8.67
N LEU A 114 7.63 5.96 8.47
CA LEU A 114 6.75 5.42 9.51
C LEU A 114 7.54 4.78 10.67
N LEU A 115 8.60 4.04 10.37
CA LEU A 115 9.49 3.44 11.37
C LEU A 115 10.23 4.52 12.18
N LYS A 116 10.87 5.49 11.51
CA LYS A 116 11.56 6.61 12.18
C LYS A 116 10.61 7.49 12.98
N GLY A 117 9.37 7.64 12.53
CA GLY A 117 8.32 8.38 13.23
C GLY A 117 7.70 7.63 14.40
N GLY A 118 8.14 6.41 14.71
CA GLY A 118 7.56 5.58 15.79
C GLY A 118 6.11 5.18 15.54
N ARG A 119 5.64 5.24 14.28
CA ARG A 119 4.27 4.88 13.87
C ARG A 119 4.13 3.40 13.50
N MET A 120 5.24 2.67 13.48
CA MET A 120 5.33 1.26 13.15
C MET A 120 6.56 0.64 13.85
N CYS A 121 6.52 -0.67 14.12
CA CYS A 121 7.65 -1.44 14.64
C CYS A 121 8.23 -2.35 13.55
N LEU A 122 9.57 -2.36 13.41
CA LEU A 122 10.26 -3.19 12.42
C LEU A 122 10.08 -4.70 12.70
N ASP A 123 10.09 -5.10 13.97
CA ASP A 123 9.92 -6.51 14.34
C ASP A 123 8.51 -7.01 14.02
N THR A 124 7.49 -6.17 14.24
CA THR A 124 6.11 -6.50 13.86
C THR A 124 5.94 -6.57 12.35
N LEU A 125 6.58 -5.68 11.59
CA LEU A 125 6.60 -5.75 10.12
C LEU A 125 7.23 -7.06 9.63
N LYS A 126 8.40 -7.42 10.19
CA LYS A 126 9.05 -8.69 9.86
C LYS A 126 8.14 -9.88 10.20
N GLN A 127 7.59 -9.92 11.40
CA GLN A 127 6.72 -11.01 11.85
C GLN A 127 5.50 -11.20 10.93
N ARG A 128 4.83 -10.10 10.52
CA ARG A 128 3.67 -10.21 9.62
C ARG A 128 4.08 -10.62 8.20
N LEU A 129 5.20 -10.11 7.72
CA LEU A 129 5.74 -10.49 6.41
C LEU A 129 6.13 -11.98 6.37
N ASP A 130 6.72 -12.50 7.44
CA ASP A 130 7.11 -13.92 7.58
C ASP A 130 5.87 -14.85 7.67
N GLY A 131 4.70 -14.31 8.03
CA GLY A 131 3.43 -15.02 8.04
C GLY A 131 2.71 -15.08 6.68
N MET A 132 3.26 -14.43 5.64
CA MET A 132 2.66 -14.44 4.30
C MET A 132 3.00 -15.73 3.55
N ASP A 133 1.99 -16.32 2.90
CA ASP A 133 2.19 -17.47 2.01
C ASP A 133 2.61 -17.01 0.60
N TYR A 134 3.90 -16.73 0.46
CA TYR A 134 4.49 -16.32 -0.81
C TYR A 134 5.37 -17.41 -1.42
N GLU A 135 5.39 -17.49 -2.75
CA GLU A 135 6.36 -18.31 -3.47
C GLU A 135 7.83 -17.99 -3.06
N PRO A 136 8.72 -19.00 -3.00
CA PRO A 136 10.09 -18.82 -2.47
C PRO A 136 10.90 -17.70 -3.12
N SER A 137 10.70 -17.47 -4.43
CA SER A 137 11.37 -16.39 -5.15
C SER A 137 10.95 -15.00 -4.65
N LEU A 138 9.67 -14.83 -4.30
CA LEU A 138 9.17 -13.58 -3.73
C LEU A 138 9.65 -13.39 -2.29
N ILE A 139 9.73 -14.45 -1.49
CA ILE A 139 10.30 -14.41 -0.12
C ILE A 139 11.73 -13.86 -0.13
N VAL A 140 12.58 -14.34 -1.05
CA VAL A 140 13.97 -13.87 -1.19
C VAL A 140 14.00 -12.38 -1.55
N GLU A 141 13.16 -11.94 -2.48
CA GLU A 141 13.08 -10.52 -2.85
C GLU A 141 12.55 -9.64 -1.72
N CYS A 142 11.53 -10.09 -0.99
CA CYS A 142 11.03 -9.42 0.20
C CYS A 142 12.13 -9.27 1.26
N SER A 143 12.97 -10.28 1.44
CA SER A 143 14.11 -10.23 2.36
C SER A 143 15.17 -9.19 1.95
N GLN A 144 15.40 -9.02 0.65
CA GLN A 144 16.27 -7.97 0.11
C GLN A 144 15.70 -6.58 0.39
N VAL A 145 14.40 -6.37 0.11
CA VAL A 145 13.70 -5.11 0.40
C VAL A 145 13.73 -4.80 1.90
N MET A 146 13.51 -5.79 2.77
CA MET A 146 13.62 -5.62 4.23
C MET A 146 15.02 -5.25 4.69
N SER A 147 16.06 -5.79 4.05
CA SER A 147 17.45 -5.44 4.34
C SER A 147 17.75 -3.98 3.98
N GLU A 148 17.22 -3.50 2.87
CA GLU A 148 17.31 -2.08 2.48
C GLU A 148 16.58 -1.16 3.45
N ILE A 149 15.34 -1.52 3.83
CA ILE A 149 14.58 -0.78 4.85
C ILE A 149 15.40 -0.70 6.14
N LYS A 150 15.94 -1.83 6.62
CA LYS A 150 16.76 -1.87 7.84
C LYS A 150 18.01 -1.01 7.76
N ALA A 151 18.65 -0.91 6.60
CA ALA A 151 19.82 -0.07 6.41
C ALA A 151 19.51 1.44 6.44
N LEU A 152 18.23 1.81 6.24
CA LEU A 152 17.78 3.20 6.14
C LEU A 152 17.09 3.72 7.40
N VAL A 153 16.69 2.83 8.32
CA VAL A 153 16.06 3.16 9.62
C VAL A 153 17.12 3.54 10.63
#